data_AF-A0A7J7MU68-F1
#
_entry.id   AF-A0A7J7MU68-F1
#
_cell.length_a   1.000
_cell.length_b   1.000
_cell.length_c   1.000
_cell.angle_alpha   90.00
_cell.angle_beta   90.00
_cell.angle_gamma   90.00
#
_symmetry.space_group_name_H-M   'P 1'
#
loop_
_entity.id
_entity.type
_entity.pdbx_description
1 polymer ?
#
loop_
_entity_poly.entity_id
_entity_poly.type
_entity_poly.pdbx_seq_one_letter_code
_entity_poly.pdbx_strand_id
1 'polypeptide(L)'
;MLKTNCSSGNSAMAKQQDKELGLILVEEREEHMVSIIGDNSTLRTARFLKPSNTHVEKPAKTPVLCGIIAYADEKRELFDVLFKGGKRPKKKWKEWVDHMSAIHGEMWKVTGIYHAIIASTYEIRKDREMVLGLVEWWCPETNTFVFPWGEATIALEDLMFLGGFSVLGEPITTPLTEGLLLDIEKKMIRESKKASLATAWIEHFMMSNSELELVAFLALWLSRYVFPHHPEYVVSKQVFPIAVHLSNATRIALAPAVLASIYRDLRVLVDRAVGSSSSTRNLKISLWAPFQFMQMWAWERIPSLRPKPNPGSVGEPRAARWHKVFSKRR
;
A
#
# COMPACT_ATOMS: atom_id res chain seq x y z
N MET A 1 2.52 70.74 -26.24
CA MET A 1 3.60 71.18 -25.34
C MET A 1 3.20 70.78 -23.93
N LEU A 2 3.90 69.79 -23.39
CA LEU A 2 3.72 69.22 -22.06
C LEU A 2 4.58 69.97 -21.03
N LYS A 3 4.11 69.90 -19.78
CA LYS A 3 4.76 70.15 -18.47
C LYS A 3 4.34 71.43 -17.76
N THR A 4 3.60 71.27 -16.67
CA THR A 4 4.16 71.43 -15.31
C THR A 4 3.41 70.55 -14.31
N ASN A 5 4.20 69.82 -13.53
CA ASN A 5 3.83 68.94 -12.41
C ASN A 5 3.66 69.73 -11.10
N CYS A 6 2.87 69.14 -10.19
CA CYS A 6 3.09 68.93 -8.73
C CYS A 6 1.71 68.95 -8.04
N SER A 7 1.37 68.12 -7.06
CA SER A 7 2.02 66.99 -6.41
C SER A 7 0.99 66.34 -5.47
N SER A 8 0.96 65.00 -5.45
CA SER A 8 0.71 64.11 -4.30
C SER A 8 -0.45 64.37 -3.31
N GLY A 9 -1.37 63.42 -3.23
CA GLY A 9 -2.32 63.30 -2.12
C GLY A 9 -3.29 62.12 -2.23
N ASN A 10 -2.79 60.91 -2.46
CA ASN A 10 -3.53 59.65 -2.35
C ASN A 10 -3.93 59.39 -0.89
N SER A 11 -5.22 59.27 -0.58
CA SER A 11 -5.73 58.41 0.50
C SER A 11 -7.26 58.46 0.55
N ALA A 12 -7.96 57.81 -0.38
CA ALA A 12 -9.40 57.54 -0.19
C ALA A 12 -10.01 56.48 -1.13
N MET A 13 -9.46 56.22 -2.32
CA MET A 13 -10.13 55.38 -3.34
C MET A 13 -9.32 54.14 -3.75
N ALA A 14 -8.76 53.43 -2.77
CA ALA A 14 -8.17 52.10 -2.97
C ALA A 14 -8.58 51.12 -1.86
N LYS A 15 -9.82 51.23 -1.37
CA LYS A 15 -10.41 50.29 -0.39
C LYS A 15 -11.59 49.53 -0.96
N GLN A 16 -11.54 49.17 -2.24
CA GLN A 16 -12.61 48.38 -2.86
C GLN A 16 -12.11 47.49 -4.00
N GLN A 17 -11.13 46.63 -3.73
CA GLN A 17 -10.83 45.45 -4.54
C GLN A 17 -9.77 44.61 -3.82
N ASP A 18 -10.25 43.71 -2.94
CA ASP A 18 -9.68 42.38 -2.64
C ASP A 18 -10.47 41.79 -1.47
N LYS A 19 -11.68 41.32 -1.78
CA LYS A 19 -12.42 40.42 -0.90
C LYS A 19 -12.07 39.01 -1.35
N GLU A 20 -10.86 38.60 -0.97
CA GLU A 20 -10.33 37.26 -1.16
C GLU A 20 -11.29 36.24 -0.54
N LEU A 21 -11.89 35.39 -1.38
CA LEU A 21 -12.59 34.17 -0.96
C LEU A 21 -11.54 33.20 -0.41
N GLY A 22 -11.00 33.51 0.77
CA GLY A 22 -10.20 32.58 1.56
C GLY A 22 -11.10 31.44 2.02
N LEU A 23 -11.18 30.37 1.22
CA LEU A 23 -11.68 29.08 1.68
C LEU A 23 -10.71 28.59 2.76
N ILE A 24 -10.95 29.01 4.00
CA ILE A 24 -10.25 28.50 5.18
C ILE A 24 -10.69 27.04 5.33
N LEU A 25 -9.89 26.14 4.77
CA LEU A 25 -10.07 24.68 4.83
C LEU A 25 -9.95 24.14 6.25
N VAL A 26 -9.44 24.93 7.21
CA VAL A 26 -9.10 24.49 8.56
C VAL A 26 -9.69 25.43 9.62
N GLU A 27 -10.51 24.90 10.52
CA GLU A 27 -11.04 25.59 11.71
C GLU A 27 -10.27 25.19 12.96
N GLU A 28 -9.93 26.14 13.81
CA GLU A 28 -9.39 25.83 15.15
C GLU A 28 -10.55 25.88 16.16
N ARG A 29 -10.84 24.77 16.84
CA ARG A 29 -11.87 24.69 17.88
C ARG A 29 -11.45 23.78 19.03
N GLU A 30 -12.06 23.98 20.20
CA GLU A 30 -11.86 23.10 21.35
C GLU A 30 -12.81 21.90 21.28
N GLU A 31 -12.27 20.70 21.43
CA GLU A 31 -13.07 19.48 21.54
C GLU A 31 -12.57 18.58 22.68
N HIS A 32 -13.51 17.80 23.21
CA HIS A 32 -13.22 16.72 24.15
C HIS A 32 -12.56 15.57 23.41
N MET A 33 -11.28 15.35 23.67
CA MET A 33 -10.56 14.19 23.18
C MET A 33 -10.72 13.04 24.17
N VAL A 34 -11.22 11.92 23.67
CA VAL A 34 -11.40 10.71 24.48
C VAL A 34 -10.02 10.09 24.78
N SER A 35 -9.73 9.84 26.06
CA SER A 35 -8.59 9.00 26.46
C SER A 35 -8.93 7.53 26.16
N ILE A 36 -7.99 6.80 25.56
CA ILE A 36 -8.15 5.36 25.27
C ILE A 36 -7.95 4.51 26.52
N ILE A 37 -7.31 5.06 27.57
CA ILE A 37 -7.11 4.39 28.85
C ILE A 37 -7.85 5.22 29.92
N GLY A 38 -9.05 4.77 30.26
CA GLY A 38 -9.96 5.39 31.22
C GLY A 38 -10.99 6.34 30.60
N ASP A 39 -12.17 6.43 31.22
CA ASP A 39 -13.31 7.26 30.78
C ASP A 39 -13.08 8.79 30.85
N ASN A 40 -11.82 9.22 30.98
CA ASN A 40 -11.48 10.63 31.13
C ASN A 40 -11.30 11.29 29.76
N SER A 41 -12.17 12.25 29.43
CA SER A 41 -11.98 13.13 28.28
C SER A 41 -11.11 14.34 28.67
N THR A 42 -10.25 14.79 27.77
CA THR A 42 -9.44 16.00 27.95
C THR A 42 -9.85 17.04 26.92
N LEU A 43 -10.19 18.25 27.37
CA LEU A 43 -10.51 19.36 26.49
C LEU A 43 -9.21 19.92 25.91
N ARG A 44 -9.09 19.99 24.59
CA ARG A 44 -7.94 20.62 23.93
C ARG A 44 -8.35 21.39 22.68
N THR A 45 -7.61 22.44 22.38
CA THR A 45 -7.70 23.15 21.10
C THR A 45 -7.07 22.30 19.99
N ALA A 46 -7.80 22.08 18.90
CA ALA A 46 -7.34 21.32 17.74
C ALA A 46 -7.83 21.96 16.43
N ARG A 47 -7.20 21.57 15.32
CA ARG A 47 -7.47 22.07 13.97
C ARG A 47 -8.22 21.02 13.16
N PHE A 48 -9.37 21.40 12.57
CA PHE A 48 -10.33 20.54 11.90
C PHE A 48 -10.57 20.98 10.46
N LEU A 49 -10.77 20.05 9.55
CA LEU A 49 -11.07 20.38 8.15
C LEU A 49 -12.54 20.80 7.98
N LYS A 50 -12.80 21.80 7.12
CA LYS A 50 -14.16 22.17 6.70
C LYS A 50 -14.54 21.42 5.41
N PRO A 51 -15.75 20.83 5.33
CA PRO A 51 -16.76 20.73 6.40
C PRO A 51 -16.45 19.60 7.40
N SER A 52 -16.71 19.85 8.69
CA SER A 52 -16.61 18.86 9.77
C SER A 52 -18.01 18.51 10.30
N ASN A 53 -18.29 17.25 10.57
CA ASN A 53 -19.53 16.85 11.23
C ASN A 53 -19.43 17.18 12.74
N THR A 54 -20.32 18.02 13.28
CA THR A 54 -20.33 18.43 14.70
C THR A 54 -21.21 17.53 15.57
N HIS A 55 -21.92 16.57 14.97
CA HIS A 55 -22.69 15.57 15.70
C HIS A 55 -21.77 14.45 16.17
N VAL A 56 -21.45 14.47 17.47
CA VAL A 56 -20.80 13.35 18.16
C VAL A 56 -21.88 12.30 18.44
N GLU A 57 -22.13 11.39 17.49
CA GLU A 57 -22.63 10.08 17.89
C GLU A 57 -21.56 9.47 18.80
N LYS A 58 -21.97 8.95 19.98
CA LYS A 58 -21.03 8.26 20.87
C LYS A 58 -20.28 7.24 20.01
N PRO A 59 -18.93 7.29 19.96
CA PRO A 59 -18.20 6.28 19.21
C PRO A 59 -18.67 4.94 19.75
N ALA A 60 -19.09 4.05 18.84
CA ALA A 60 -19.33 2.67 19.21
C ALA A 60 -18.13 2.21 20.04
N LYS A 61 -18.34 1.42 21.09
CA LYS A 61 -17.24 0.78 21.80
C LYS A 61 -16.61 -0.20 20.81
N THR A 62 -15.70 0.29 19.99
CA THR A 62 -15.18 -0.45 18.86
C THR A 62 -14.19 -1.48 19.38
N PRO A 63 -14.46 -2.79 19.21
CA PRO A 63 -13.62 -3.81 19.79
C PRO A 63 -12.30 -3.86 19.02
N VAL A 64 -11.25 -3.34 19.62
CA VAL A 64 -9.87 -3.54 19.13
C VAL A 64 -9.45 -4.96 19.51
N LEU A 65 -8.64 -5.61 18.66
CA LEU A 65 -8.08 -6.93 18.98
C LEU A 65 -7.37 -6.93 20.34
N CYS A 66 -6.68 -5.87 20.73
CA CYS A 66 -6.07 -5.71 22.03
C CYS A 66 -7.09 -5.75 23.18
N GLY A 67 -8.29 -5.21 23.00
CA GLY A 67 -9.38 -5.32 23.97
C GLY A 67 -9.96 -6.73 24.06
N ILE A 68 -10.00 -7.45 22.93
CA ILE A 68 -10.42 -8.85 22.85
C ILE A 68 -9.35 -9.79 23.47
N ILE A 69 -8.07 -9.52 23.20
CA ILE A 69 -6.90 -10.29 23.65
C ILE A 69 -6.62 -10.02 25.13
N ALA A 70 -6.79 -8.79 25.62
CA ALA A 70 -6.64 -8.47 27.05
C ALA A 70 -7.66 -9.21 27.94
N TYR A 71 -8.81 -9.62 27.38
CA TYR A 71 -9.77 -10.48 28.07
C TYR A 71 -9.40 -11.98 27.99
N ALA A 72 -8.37 -12.32 27.21
CA ALA A 72 -7.88 -13.68 26.98
C ALA A 72 -6.38 -13.74 27.36
N ASP A 73 -6.10 -13.61 28.66
CA ASP A 73 -4.79 -13.52 29.32
C ASP A 73 -3.81 -14.69 29.04
N GLU A 74 -4.16 -15.65 28.17
CA GLU A 74 -3.37 -16.86 27.89
C GLU A 74 -3.09 -17.13 26.39
N LYS A 75 -3.43 -16.22 25.47
CA LYS A 75 -3.70 -16.64 24.07
C LYS A 75 -2.85 -16.01 22.95
N ARG A 76 -1.62 -15.57 23.24
CA ARG A 76 -0.61 -15.33 22.18
C ARG A 76 -0.28 -16.59 21.35
N GLU A 77 -0.58 -17.78 21.87
CA GLU A 77 -0.35 -19.06 21.19
C GLU A 77 -1.51 -19.53 20.27
N LEU A 78 -2.56 -18.75 20.04
CA LEU A 78 -3.75 -19.23 19.34
C LEU A 78 -3.59 -19.48 17.82
N PHE A 79 -2.73 -18.73 17.14
CA PHE A 79 -2.70 -18.69 15.67
C PHE A 79 -1.30 -18.88 15.10
N ASP A 80 -1.14 -19.88 14.23
CA ASP A 80 0.03 -19.97 13.37
C ASP A 80 -0.20 -19.15 12.09
N VAL A 81 0.12 -17.85 12.18
CA VAL A 81 -0.05 -16.90 11.07
C VAL A 81 1.13 -17.00 10.09
N LEU A 82 0.83 -17.52 8.91
CA LEU A 82 1.76 -17.66 7.79
C LEU A 82 1.58 -16.50 6.81
N PHE A 83 2.38 -15.45 6.94
CA PHE A 83 2.41 -14.42 5.89
C PHE A 83 3.19 -14.93 4.67
N LYS A 84 2.44 -15.16 3.60
CA LYS A 84 2.86 -15.63 2.29
C LYS A 84 3.19 -14.49 1.31
N GLY A 85 2.73 -13.26 1.56
CA GLY A 85 3.16 -12.09 0.80
C GLY A 85 4.61 -11.65 1.10
N GLY A 86 5.14 -10.71 0.31
CA GLY A 86 6.47 -10.12 0.55
C GLY A 86 7.63 -11.07 0.30
N LYS A 87 7.68 -11.68 -0.89
CA LYS A 87 8.72 -12.65 -1.25
C LYS A 87 10.08 -11.99 -1.40
N ARG A 88 11.13 -12.69 -0.95
CA ARG A 88 12.51 -12.30 -1.23
C ARG A 88 12.76 -12.33 -2.75
N PRO A 89 13.42 -11.29 -3.30
CA PRO A 89 13.82 -11.27 -4.69
C PRO A 89 14.82 -12.39 -4.97
N LYS A 90 14.62 -13.12 -6.08
CA LYS A 90 15.57 -14.12 -6.56
C LYS A 90 16.62 -13.46 -7.45
N LYS A 91 17.83 -14.04 -7.54
CA LYS A 91 18.89 -13.53 -8.41
C LYS A 91 18.43 -13.39 -9.88
N LYS A 92 17.86 -14.45 -10.45
CA LYS A 92 17.27 -14.44 -11.81
C LYS A 92 16.19 -13.37 -11.99
N TRP A 93 15.41 -13.05 -10.95
CA TRP A 93 14.41 -11.97 -11.03
C TRP A 93 15.08 -10.62 -11.21
N LYS A 94 16.13 -10.33 -10.43
CA LYS A 94 16.88 -9.08 -10.55
C LYS A 94 17.52 -8.95 -11.94
N GLU A 95 18.16 -10.02 -12.42
CA GLU A 95 18.75 -10.07 -13.77
C GLU A 95 17.69 -9.78 -14.85
N TRP A 96 16.48 -10.32 -14.72
CA TRP A 96 15.39 -10.05 -15.67
C TRP A 96 14.87 -8.61 -15.57
N VAL A 97 14.77 -8.05 -14.36
CA VAL A 97 14.42 -6.63 -14.17
C VAL A 97 15.45 -5.72 -14.81
N ASP A 98 16.75 -5.98 -14.62
CA ASP A 98 17.82 -5.17 -15.20
C ASP A 98 17.75 -5.19 -16.74
N HIS A 99 17.53 -6.37 -17.33
CA HIS A 99 17.34 -6.52 -18.78
C HIS A 99 16.10 -5.78 -19.29
N MET A 100 14.93 -6.03 -18.68
CA MET A 100 13.66 -5.47 -19.12
C MET A 100 13.57 -3.97 -18.88
N SER A 101 14.22 -3.45 -17.83
CA SER A 101 14.29 -2.02 -17.56
C SER A 101 15.09 -1.27 -18.63
N ALA A 102 16.10 -1.89 -19.23
CA ALA A 102 16.87 -1.26 -20.31
C ALA A 102 16.04 -1.08 -21.59
N ILE A 103 15.06 -1.96 -21.82
CA ILE A 103 14.22 -1.96 -23.03
C ILE A 103 12.91 -1.17 -22.80
N HIS A 104 12.25 -1.38 -21.66
CA HIS A 104 10.89 -0.91 -21.40
C HIS A 104 10.80 0.17 -20.30
N GLY A 105 11.93 0.64 -19.77
CA GLY A 105 11.98 1.55 -18.63
C GLY A 105 11.17 2.84 -18.80
N GLU A 106 11.20 3.47 -19.98
CA GLU A 106 10.41 4.68 -20.25
C GLU A 106 8.90 4.40 -20.26
N MET A 107 8.47 3.30 -20.87
CA MET A 107 7.07 2.87 -20.83
C MET A 107 6.60 2.60 -19.40
N TRP A 108 7.45 2.03 -18.55
CA TRP A 108 7.13 1.81 -17.14
C TRP A 108 6.99 3.11 -16.34
N LYS A 109 7.72 4.17 -16.71
CA LYS A 109 7.57 5.51 -16.11
C LYS A 109 6.23 6.12 -16.52
N VAL A 110 5.87 6.04 -17.81
CA VAL A 110 4.58 6.52 -18.33
C VAL A 110 3.40 5.80 -17.67
N THR A 111 3.48 4.48 -17.52
CA THR A 111 2.45 3.65 -16.87
C THR A 111 2.47 3.71 -15.34
N GLY A 112 3.45 4.39 -14.73
CA GLY A 112 3.53 4.54 -13.28
C GLY A 112 3.85 3.25 -12.52
N ILE A 113 4.54 2.30 -13.15
CA ILE A 113 4.96 1.02 -12.53
C ILE A 113 6.47 0.90 -12.35
N TYR A 114 7.26 1.83 -12.88
CA TYR A 114 8.73 1.78 -12.84
C TYR A 114 9.25 1.58 -11.42
N HIS A 115 8.91 2.48 -10.49
CA HIS A 115 9.38 2.38 -9.11
C HIS A 115 8.86 1.12 -8.39
N ALA A 116 7.66 0.63 -8.70
CA ALA A 116 7.14 -0.60 -8.11
C ALA A 116 7.85 -1.86 -8.62
N ILE A 117 8.27 -1.89 -9.89
CA ILE A 117 9.10 -2.97 -10.43
C ILE A 117 10.49 -2.91 -9.80
N ILE A 118 11.14 -1.75 -9.74
CA ILE A 118 12.46 -1.61 -9.10
C ILE A 118 12.36 -1.97 -7.60
N ALA A 119 11.30 -1.55 -6.91
CA ALA A 119 11.05 -1.89 -5.51
C ALA A 119 11.01 -3.41 -5.26
N SER A 120 10.51 -4.18 -6.23
CA SER A 120 10.44 -5.65 -6.15
C SER A 120 11.81 -6.36 -6.12
N THR A 121 12.89 -5.64 -6.46
CA THR A 121 14.27 -6.16 -6.41
C THR A 121 14.93 -6.01 -5.04
N TYR A 122 14.31 -5.24 -4.13
CA TYR A 122 14.83 -5.07 -2.77
C TYR A 122 14.23 -6.11 -1.82
N GLU A 123 15.10 -6.71 -1.02
CA GLU A 123 14.72 -7.57 0.09
C GLU A 123 14.31 -6.72 1.30
N ILE A 124 13.02 -6.70 1.60
CA ILE A 124 12.49 -6.22 2.89
C ILE A 124 12.36 -7.42 3.82
N ARG A 125 13.15 -7.46 4.88
CA ARG A 125 13.11 -8.56 5.84
C ARG A 125 11.86 -8.45 6.69
N LYS A 126 10.94 -9.38 6.51
CA LYS A 126 9.72 -9.48 7.30
C LYS A 126 10.02 -9.61 8.79
N ASP A 127 9.44 -8.72 9.57
CA ASP A 127 9.40 -8.74 11.03
C ASP A 127 8.01 -9.23 11.46
N ARG A 128 7.93 -10.54 11.74
CA ARG A 128 6.66 -11.19 12.09
C ARG A 128 6.06 -10.59 13.37
N GLU A 129 6.88 -10.40 14.39
CA GLU A 129 6.41 -9.96 15.71
C GLU A 129 5.91 -8.52 15.67
N MET A 130 6.61 -7.65 14.94
CA MET A 130 6.14 -6.27 14.76
C MET A 130 4.81 -6.22 14.01
N VAL A 131 4.66 -7.01 12.95
CA VAL A 131 3.42 -7.06 12.18
C VAL A 131 2.27 -7.60 13.04
N LEU A 132 2.49 -8.68 13.81
CA LEU A 132 1.49 -9.21 14.73
C LEU A 132 1.13 -8.19 15.83
N GLY A 133 2.13 -7.53 16.41
CA GLY A 133 1.91 -6.48 17.41
C GLY A 133 1.10 -5.30 16.88
N LEU A 134 1.25 -4.92 15.60
CA LEU A 134 0.40 -3.90 14.98
C LEU A 134 -1.04 -4.39 14.76
N VAL A 135 -1.19 -5.65 14.35
CA VAL A 135 -2.50 -6.26 14.11
C VAL A 135 -3.34 -6.30 15.39
N GLU A 136 -2.72 -6.42 16.57
CA GLU A 136 -3.42 -6.29 17.85
C GLU A 136 -4.20 -4.97 17.97
N TRP A 137 -3.79 -3.91 17.25
CA TRP A 137 -4.45 -2.60 17.28
C TRP A 137 -5.41 -2.38 16.11
N TRP A 138 -5.58 -3.36 15.22
CA TRP A 138 -6.43 -3.21 14.03
C TRP A 138 -7.92 -3.23 14.39
N CYS A 139 -8.64 -2.26 13.85
CA CYS A 139 -10.10 -2.16 13.89
C CYS A 139 -10.66 -2.40 12.48
N PRO A 140 -11.43 -3.50 12.27
CA PRO A 140 -12.05 -3.79 10.98
C PRO A 140 -13.22 -2.84 10.64
N GLU A 141 -13.84 -2.17 11.61
CA GLU A 141 -14.96 -1.25 11.36
C GLU A 141 -14.47 0.03 10.66
N THR A 142 -13.37 0.62 11.14
CA THR A 142 -12.81 1.86 10.60
C THR A 142 -11.69 1.63 9.59
N ASN A 143 -11.18 0.39 9.47
CA ASN A 143 -9.96 0.05 8.73
C ASN A 143 -8.74 0.87 9.18
N THR A 144 -8.60 1.06 10.49
CA THR A 144 -7.48 1.77 11.12
C THR A 144 -6.84 0.96 12.25
N PHE A 145 -5.64 1.37 12.64
CA PHE A 145 -4.99 0.96 13.87
C PHE A 145 -5.31 1.99 14.96
N VAL A 146 -5.90 1.54 16.07
CA VAL A 146 -6.37 2.40 17.16
C VAL A 146 -5.27 2.55 18.21
N PHE A 147 -4.29 3.42 18.00
CA PHE A 147 -3.21 3.63 18.97
C PHE A 147 -3.64 4.54 20.13
N PRO A 148 -2.96 4.52 21.30
CA PRO A 148 -3.28 5.40 22.44
C PRO A 148 -3.30 6.90 22.13
N TRP A 149 -2.61 7.32 21.07
CA TRP A 149 -2.52 8.72 20.62
C TRP A 149 -3.44 9.06 19.44
N GLY A 150 -4.19 8.09 18.91
CA GLY A 150 -5.14 8.28 17.81
C GLY A 150 -5.13 7.16 16.78
N GLU A 151 -6.11 7.20 15.87
CA GLU A 151 -6.22 6.27 14.77
C GLU A 151 -5.27 6.61 13.62
N ALA A 152 -4.63 5.60 13.05
CA ALA A 152 -3.84 5.74 11.84
C ALA A 152 -3.94 4.48 10.98
N THR A 153 -3.77 4.61 9.67
CA THR A 153 -3.78 3.47 8.76
C THR A 153 -2.75 3.63 7.65
N ILE A 154 -2.42 2.54 6.99
CA ILE A 154 -1.72 2.58 5.70
C ILE A 154 -2.71 3.12 4.66
N ALA A 155 -2.33 4.13 3.88
CA ALA A 155 -3.20 4.79 2.91
C ALA A 155 -2.70 4.60 1.47
N LEU A 156 -3.47 5.11 0.49
CA LEU A 156 -3.05 5.12 -0.92
C LEU A 156 -1.74 5.87 -1.13
N GLU A 157 -1.56 6.99 -0.44
CA GLU A 157 -0.33 7.78 -0.45
C GLU A 157 0.88 6.95 -0.01
N ASP A 158 0.72 6.12 1.03
CA ASP A 158 1.79 5.23 1.50
C ASP A 158 2.17 4.19 0.45
N LEU A 159 1.20 3.61 -0.25
CA LEU A 159 1.49 2.64 -1.31
C LEU A 159 2.14 3.29 -2.54
N MET A 160 1.80 4.54 -2.83
CA MET A 160 2.45 5.33 -3.87
C MET A 160 3.91 5.60 -3.51
N PHE A 161 4.19 6.10 -2.30
CA PHE A 161 5.56 6.46 -1.90
C PHE A 161 6.43 5.25 -1.56
N LEU A 162 5.91 4.30 -0.76
CA LEU A 162 6.68 3.13 -0.29
C LEU A 162 6.74 2.03 -1.34
N GLY A 163 5.62 1.81 -2.04
CA GLY A 163 5.49 0.74 -3.02
C GLY A 163 5.72 1.16 -4.46
N GLY A 164 5.69 2.45 -4.77
CA GLY A 164 5.82 2.96 -6.15
C GLY A 164 4.61 2.65 -7.03
N PHE A 165 3.46 2.28 -6.44
CA PHE A 165 2.27 1.91 -7.20
C PHE A 165 1.49 3.14 -7.67
N SER A 166 0.98 3.10 -8.90
CA SER A 166 0.10 4.13 -9.40
C SER A 166 -1.24 4.14 -8.65
N VAL A 167 -1.66 5.33 -8.20
CA VAL A 167 -3.02 5.61 -7.70
C VAL A 167 -3.96 6.04 -8.84
N LEU A 168 -3.40 6.39 -10.00
CA LEU A 168 -4.12 6.85 -11.19
C LEU A 168 -4.18 5.74 -12.24
N GLY A 169 -5.12 5.88 -13.17
CA GLY A 169 -5.29 4.97 -14.31
C GLY A 169 -6.57 4.16 -14.21
N GLU A 170 -6.70 3.22 -15.14
CA GLU A 170 -7.86 2.34 -15.24
C GLU A 170 -7.94 1.38 -14.04
N PRO A 171 -9.15 0.98 -13.62
CA PRO A 171 -9.33 -0.08 -12.63
C PRO A 171 -8.63 -1.39 -13.03
N ILE A 172 -8.17 -2.18 -12.05
CA ILE A 172 -7.61 -3.52 -12.32
C ILE A 172 -8.62 -4.49 -12.93
N THR A 173 -9.92 -4.17 -12.84
CA THR A 173 -11.03 -4.95 -13.39
C THR A 173 -11.39 -4.54 -14.82
N THR A 174 -10.66 -3.58 -15.42
CA THR A 174 -10.95 -3.11 -16.78
C THR A 174 -10.82 -4.27 -17.77
N PRO A 175 -11.91 -4.64 -18.47
CA PRO A 175 -11.88 -5.75 -19.41
C PRO A 175 -10.99 -5.45 -20.62
N LEU A 176 -10.51 -6.50 -21.26
CA LEU A 176 -9.90 -6.39 -22.59
C LEU A 176 -11.05 -6.38 -23.60
N THR A 177 -11.30 -5.24 -24.25
CA THR A 177 -12.54 -5.02 -24.97
C THR A 177 -12.57 -5.59 -26.39
N GLU A 178 -11.46 -5.73 -27.13
CA GLU A 178 -11.46 -6.36 -28.47
C GLU A 178 -10.05 -6.54 -29.07
N GLY A 179 -9.95 -7.36 -30.13
CA GLY A 179 -8.80 -7.40 -31.05
C GLY A 179 -7.51 -8.02 -30.51
N LEU A 180 -6.38 -7.41 -30.86
CA LEU A 180 -5.02 -7.94 -30.63
C LEU A 180 -4.73 -8.25 -29.14
N LEU A 181 -5.27 -7.45 -28.21
CA LEU A 181 -5.01 -7.63 -26.78
C LEU A 181 -5.63 -8.92 -26.23
N LEU A 182 -6.83 -9.28 -26.68
CA LEU A 182 -7.47 -10.56 -26.35
C LEU A 182 -6.67 -11.74 -26.94
N ASP A 183 -6.11 -11.57 -28.13
CA ASP A 183 -5.29 -12.62 -28.74
C ASP A 183 -3.97 -12.83 -28.01
N ILE A 184 -3.34 -11.75 -27.51
CA ILE A 184 -2.18 -11.83 -26.61
C ILE A 184 -2.56 -12.56 -25.32
N GLU A 185 -3.68 -12.22 -24.69
CA GLU A 185 -4.14 -12.92 -23.48
C GLU A 185 -4.37 -14.42 -23.74
N LYS A 186 -5.06 -14.77 -24.84
CA LYS A 186 -5.27 -16.17 -25.24
C LYS A 186 -3.95 -16.90 -25.48
N LYS A 187 -2.97 -16.26 -26.12
CA LYS A 187 -1.62 -16.81 -26.31
C LYS A 187 -0.95 -17.05 -24.95
N MET A 188 -1.01 -16.09 -24.02
CA MET A 188 -0.49 -16.25 -22.66
C MET A 188 -1.15 -17.40 -21.91
N ILE A 189 -2.47 -17.57 -22.03
CA ILE A 189 -3.19 -18.70 -21.43
C ILE A 189 -2.69 -20.04 -22.00
N ARG A 190 -2.40 -20.12 -23.30
CA ARG A 190 -1.84 -21.33 -23.92
C ARG A 190 -0.43 -21.61 -23.40
N GLU A 191 0.45 -20.61 -23.36
CA GLU A 191 1.81 -20.76 -22.85
C GLU A 191 1.83 -21.13 -21.36
N SER A 192 0.87 -20.63 -20.58
CA SER A 192 0.75 -20.98 -19.15
C SER A 192 0.48 -22.46 -18.87
N LYS A 193 0.07 -23.23 -19.89
CA LYS A 193 -0.08 -24.69 -19.79
C LYS A 193 1.26 -25.42 -19.90
N LYS A 194 2.26 -24.80 -20.54
CA LYS A 194 3.62 -25.33 -20.71
C LYS A 194 4.49 -25.04 -19.49
N ALA A 195 4.35 -23.83 -18.95
CA ALA A 195 5.02 -23.40 -17.74
C ALA A 195 4.06 -22.57 -16.89
N SER A 196 3.84 -22.95 -15.63
CA SER A 196 2.98 -22.20 -14.69
C SER A 196 3.70 -21.87 -13.39
N LEU A 197 4.66 -22.71 -12.98
CA LEU A 197 5.52 -22.47 -11.83
C LEU A 197 6.50 -21.35 -12.13
N ALA A 198 6.68 -20.40 -11.22
CA ALA A 198 7.51 -19.21 -11.41
C ALA A 198 8.96 -19.51 -11.82
N THR A 199 9.53 -20.65 -11.43
CA THR A 199 10.87 -21.07 -11.88
C THR A 199 10.88 -21.47 -13.35
N ALA A 200 9.97 -22.38 -13.74
CA ALA A 200 9.78 -22.78 -15.13
C ALA A 200 9.35 -21.59 -16.01
N TRP A 201 8.56 -20.66 -15.46
CA TRP A 201 8.12 -19.45 -16.14
C TRP A 201 9.30 -18.54 -16.52
N ILE A 202 10.23 -18.30 -15.59
CA ILE A 202 11.45 -17.54 -15.87
C ILE A 202 12.27 -18.27 -16.94
N GLU A 203 12.44 -19.59 -16.82
CA GLU A 203 13.23 -20.37 -17.79
C GLU A 203 12.61 -20.38 -19.19
N HIS A 204 11.28 -20.29 -19.29
CA HIS A 204 10.56 -20.28 -20.55
C HIS A 204 10.60 -18.93 -21.27
N PHE A 205 10.50 -17.82 -20.53
CA PHE A 205 10.30 -16.48 -21.11
C PHE A 205 11.50 -15.54 -21.03
N MET A 206 12.36 -15.67 -20.03
CA MET A 206 13.45 -14.71 -19.79
C MET A 206 14.46 -14.75 -20.94
N MET A 207 14.71 -13.58 -21.56
CA MET A 207 15.61 -13.41 -22.70
C MET A 207 15.23 -14.30 -23.90
N SER A 208 13.93 -14.58 -24.06
CA SER A 208 13.42 -15.38 -25.17
C SER A 208 13.28 -14.57 -26.46
N ASN A 209 13.31 -13.24 -26.38
CA ASN A 209 12.97 -12.31 -27.46
C ASN A 209 11.56 -12.57 -28.04
N SER A 210 10.70 -13.21 -27.25
CA SER A 210 9.31 -13.46 -27.62
C SER A 210 8.51 -12.16 -27.54
N GLU A 211 7.54 -11.99 -28.44
CA GLU A 211 6.51 -10.94 -28.33
C GLU A 211 5.75 -10.97 -26.98
N LEU A 212 5.77 -12.13 -26.30
CA LEU A 212 5.12 -12.34 -25.00
C LEU A 212 6.02 -12.07 -23.80
N GLU A 213 7.32 -11.80 -23.99
CA GLU A 213 8.28 -11.69 -22.88
C GLU A 213 7.88 -10.59 -21.89
N LEU A 214 7.49 -9.41 -22.38
CA LEU A 214 7.03 -8.31 -21.53
C LEU A 214 5.77 -8.67 -20.75
N VAL A 215 4.79 -9.29 -21.40
CA VAL A 215 3.54 -9.71 -20.75
C VAL A 215 3.82 -10.78 -19.69
N ALA A 216 4.68 -11.74 -19.99
CA ALA A 216 5.11 -12.78 -19.08
C ALA A 216 5.88 -12.23 -17.88
N PHE A 217 6.76 -11.25 -18.10
CA PHE A 217 7.49 -10.53 -17.06
C PHE A 217 6.52 -9.81 -16.11
N LEU A 218 5.59 -9.03 -16.66
CA LEU A 218 4.59 -8.30 -15.89
C LEU A 218 3.64 -9.24 -15.13
N ALA A 219 3.22 -10.35 -15.74
CA ALA A 219 2.38 -11.35 -15.10
C ALA A 219 3.08 -12.01 -13.89
N LEU A 220 4.37 -12.31 -14.01
CA LEU A 220 5.16 -12.83 -12.89
C LEU A 220 5.31 -11.78 -11.79
N TRP A 221 5.63 -10.53 -12.16
CA TRP A 221 5.75 -9.43 -11.20
C TRP A 221 4.45 -9.24 -10.40
N LEU A 222 3.32 -9.14 -11.10
CA LEU A 222 2.00 -9.00 -10.50
C LEU A 222 1.68 -10.18 -9.58
N SER A 223 1.85 -11.43 -10.03
CA SER A 223 1.52 -12.62 -9.24
C SER A 223 2.40 -12.80 -8.01
N ARG A 224 3.66 -12.35 -8.05
CA ARG A 224 4.64 -12.64 -7.02
C ARG A 224 4.81 -11.51 -6.00
N TYR A 225 4.71 -10.26 -6.43
CA TYR A 225 5.05 -9.09 -5.63
C TYR A 225 3.87 -8.16 -5.34
N VAL A 226 2.85 -8.15 -6.21
CA VAL A 226 1.70 -7.23 -6.10
C VAL A 226 0.47 -7.95 -5.53
N PHE A 227 0.08 -9.08 -6.13
CA PHE A 227 -1.06 -9.91 -5.77
C PHE A 227 -0.65 -11.38 -5.52
N PRO A 228 0.14 -11.67 -4.47
CA PRO A 228 0.41 -13.05 -4.08
C PRO A 228 -0.90 -13.79 -3.81
N HIS A 229 -0.96 -15.05 -4.22
CA HIS A 229 -2.16 -15.88 -4.08
C HIS A 229 -1.81 -17.37 -3.97
N HIS A 230 -2.80 -18.18 -3.60
CA HIS A 230 -2.72 -19.64 -3.67
C HIS A 230 -3.02 -20.14 -5.09
N PRO A 231 -2.31 -21.17 -5.61
CA PRO A 231 -1.16 -21.84 -5.00
C PRO A 231 0.11 -21.00 -5.03
N GLU A 232 0.94 -21.18 -4.01
CA GLU A 232 2.20 -20.47 -3.90
C GLU A 232 3.11 -20.80 -5.11
N TYR A 233 3.88 -19.81 -5.56
CA TYR A 233 4.85 -19.93 -6.66
C TYR A 233 4.26 -20.09 -8.07
N VAL A 234 2.94 -20.14 -8.25
CA VAL A 234 2.32 -20.19 -9.57
C VAL A 234 2.03 -18.78 -10.08
N VAL A 235 2.26 -18.54 -11.38
CA VAL A 235 1.84 -17.29 -12.04
C VAL A 235 0.33 -17.35 -12.27
N SER A 236 -0.38 -16.38 -11.70
CA SER A 236 -1.83 -16.32 -11.77
C SER A 236 -2.31 -16.00 -13.18
N LYS A 237 -3.31 -16.71 -13.67
CA LYS A 237 -3.99 -16.33 -14.91
C LYS A 237 -4.86 -15.07 -14.72
N GLN A 238 -5.27 -14.78 -13.49
CA GLN A 238 -6.12 -13.62 -13.18
C GLN A 238 -5.40 -12.29 -13.43
N VAL A 239 -4.06 -12.29 -13.44
CA VAL A 239 -3.27 -11.07 -13.69
C VAL A 239 -2.93 -10.88 -15.17
N PHE A 240 -3.28 -11.81 -16.06
CA PHE A 240 -2.95 -11.68 -17.49
C PHE A 240 -3.61 -10.47 -18.14
N PRO A 241 -4.91 -10.17 -17.94
CA PRO A 241 -5.51 -8.94 -18.45
C PRO A 241 -4.76 -7.68 -18.00
N ILE A 242 -4.37 -7.63 -16.73
CA ILE A 242 -3.64 -6.51 -16.15
C ILE A 242 -2.26 -6.39 -16.80
N ALA A 243 -1.54 -7.51 -16.96
CA ALA A 243 -0.23 -7.53 -17.63
C ALA A 243 -0.32 -7.09 -19.09
N VAL A 244 -1.37 -7.49 -19.81
CA VAL A 244 -1.62 -7.09 -21.20
C VAL A 244 -1.86 -5.58 -21.29
N HIS A 245 -2.72 -5.02 -20.44
CA HIS A 245 -2.94 -3.57 -20.36
C HIS A 245 -1.64 -2.81 -20.10
N LEU A 246 -0.87 -3.21 -19.10
CA LEU A 246 0.41 -2.58 -18.76
C LEU A 246 1.43 -2.70 -19.89
N SER A 247 1.45 -3.83 -20.62
CA SER A 247 2.33 -4.02 -21.78
C SER A 247 1.97 -3.13 -22.96
N ASN A 248 0.71 -2.69 -23.04
CA ASN A 248 0.20 -1.78 -24.06
C ASN A 248 0.24 -0.31 -23.61
N ALA A 249 1.09 0.02 -22.64
CA ALA A 249 1.23 1.35 -22.05
C ALA A 249 -0.05 1.91 -21.38
N THR A 250 -1.05 1.08 -21.09
CA THR A 250 -2.22 1.49 -20.30
C THR A 250 -1.84 1.64 -18.85
N ARG A 251 -2.06 2.82 -18.26
CA ARG A 251 -1.85 3.05 -16.84
C ARG A 251 -2.98 2.38 -16.04
N ILE A 252 -2.62 1.55 -15.06
CA ILE A 252 -3.56 0.86 -14.16
C ILE A 252 -3.38 1.38 -12.72
N ALA A 253 -4.49 1.66 -12.04
CA ALA A 253 -4.49 2.05 -10.63
C ALA A 253 -4.28 0.82 -9.73
N LEU A 254 -3.01 0.41 -9.55
CA LEU A 254 -2.64 -0.76 -8.74
C LEU A 254 -2.74 -0.50 -7.22
N ALA A 255 -2.48 0.72 -6.76
CA ALA A 255 -2.43 1.04 -5.33
C ALA A 255 -3.76 0.73 -4.59
N PRO A 256 -4.95 1.07 -5.11
CA PRO A 256 -6.23 0.70 -4.49
C PRO A 256 -6.40 -0.81 -4.29
N ALA A 257 -6.04 -1.61 -5.29
CA ALA A 257 -6.17 -3.07 -5.22
C ALA A 257 -5.19 -3.68 -4.20
N VAL A 258 -3.96 -3.18 -4.16
CA VAL A 258 -2.97 -3.60 -3.15
C VAL A 258 -3.46 -3.23 -1.75
N LEU A 259 -3.98 -2.01 -1.54
CA LEU A 259 -4.52 -1.57 -0.26
C LEU A 259 -5.68 -2.44 0.20
N ALA A 260 -6.63 -2.68 -0.70
CA ALA A 260 -7.78 -3.54 -0.45
C ALA A 260 -7.35 -4.96 -0.05
N SER A 261 -6.29 -5.50 -0.66
CA SER A 261 -5.75 -6.82 -0.27
C SER A 261 -5.21 -6.83 1.16
N ILE A 262 -4.53 -5.76 1.59
CA ILE A 262 -3.98 -5.63 2.94
C ILE A 262 -5.14 -5.54 3.96
N TYR A 263 -6.12 -4.67 3.72
CA TYR A 263 -7.27 -4.52 4.61
C TYR A 263 -8.12 -5.79 4.70
N ARG A 264 -8.31 -6.49 3.57
CA ARG A 264 -9.00 -7.79 3.55
C ARG A 264 -8.29 -8.80 4.44
N ASP A 265 -6.98 -8.95 4.30
CA ASP A 265 -6.21 -9.93 5.05
C ASP A 265 -6.13 -9.59 6.54
N LEU A 266 -6.09 -8.30 6.89
CA LEU A 266 -6.23 -7.83 8.27
C LEU A 266 -7.59 -8.21 8.87
N ARG A 267 -8.68 -7.97 8.12
CA ARG A 267 -10.04 -8.35 8.54
C ARG A 267 -10.18 -9.86 8.75
N VAL A 268 -9.67 -10.67 7.81
CA VAL A 268 -9.65 -12.13 7.94
C VAL A 268 -8.97 -12.57 9.24
N LEU A 269 -7.89 -11.91 9.64
CA LEU A 269 -7.22 -12.23 10.90
C LEU A 269 -8.11 -11.91 12.11
N VAL A 270 -8.76 -10.74 12.14
CA VAL A 270 -9.67 -10.38 13.24
C VAL A 270 -10.86 -11.32 13.31
N ASP A 271 -11.52 -11.60 12.18
CA ASP A 271 -12.70 -12.47 12.13
C ASP A 271 -12.37 -13.88 12.65
N ARG A 272 -11.17 -14.39 12.32
CA ARG A 272 -10.67 -15.68 12.81
C ARG A 272 -10.35 -15.65 14.30
N ALA A 273 -9.83 -14.53 14.79
CA ALA A 273 -9.55 -14.32 16.20
C ALA A 273 -10.83 -14.29 17.05
N VAL A 274 -11.84 -13.55 16.60
CA VAL A 274 -13.15 -13.42 17.26
C VAL A 274 -13.96 -14.74 17.19
N GLY A 275 -13.91 -15.44 16.05
CA GLY A 275 -14.64 -16.69 15.86
C GLY A 275 -14.06 -17.93 16.56
N SER A 276 -12.88 -17.85 17.17
CA SER A 276 -12.18 -18.99 17.81
C SER A 276 -12.64 -19.28 19.25
N SER A 277 -13.92 -19.07 19.55
CA SER A 277 -14.54 -19.32 20.86
C SER A 277 -14.73 -20.82 21.17
N SER A 278 -14.41 -21.74 20.25
CA SER A 278 -14.54 -23.19 20.43
C SER A 278 -13.28 -23.96 20.03
N SER A 279 -12.60 -24.50 21.06
CA SER A 279 -11.79 -25.75 21.12
C SER A 279 -10.73 -26.10 20.05
N THR A 280 -10.51 -25.31 19.00
CA THR A 280 -9.52 -25.62 17.94
C THR A 280 -8.22 -24.84 18.16
N ARG A 281 -7.34 -25.38 19.01
CA ARG A 281 -5.94 -24.93 19.06
C ARG A 281 -5.27 -25.20 17.71
N ASN A 282 -4.46 -24.26 17.22
CA ASN A 282 -3.62 -24.37 16.01
C ASN A 282 -4.31 -24.14 14.63
N LEU A 283 -5.17 -23.13 14.51
CA LEU A 283 -5.63 -22.69 13.18
C LEU A 283 -4.48 -22.01 12.42
N LYS A 284 -4.07 -22.61 11.29
CA LYS A 284 -3.11 -22.00 10.36
C LYS A 284 -3.82 -20.96 9.50
N ILE A 285 -3.43 -19.69 9.67
CA ILE A 285 -3.98 -18.58 8.88
C ILE A 285 -2.93 -18.16 7.87
N SER A 286 -3.23 -18.31 6.57
CA SER A 286 -2.33 -17.84 5.50
C SER A 286 -2.76 -16.46 5.02
N LEU A 287 -1.88 -15.47 5.20
CA LEU A 287 -2.08 -14.11 4.73
C LEU A 287 -1.26 -13.88 3.47
N TRP A 288 -1.91 -13.47 2.39
CA TRP A 288 -1.33 -13.35 1.06
C TRP A 288 -0.95 -11.91 0.70
N ALA A 289 -1.57 -10.93 1.33
CA ALA A 289 -1.29 -9.52 1.07
C ALA A 289 0.19 -9.17 1.30
N PRO A 290 0.71 -8.16 0.58
CA PRO A 290 2.09 -7.72 0.70
C PRO A 290 2.33 -6.89 1.97
N PHE A 291 2.32 -7.55 3.14
CA PHE A 291 2.52 -6.92 4.46
C PHE A 291 3.86 -6.20 4.64
N GLN A 292 4.82 -6.35 3.72
CA GLN A 292 6.03 -5.54 3.73
C GLN A 292 5.72 -4.02 3.63
N PHE A 293 4.64 -3.62 2.97
CA PHE A 293 4.26 -2.21 2.87
C PHE A 293 3.73 -1.68 4.20
N MET A 294 2.93 -2.47 4.92
CA MET A 294 2.48 -2.15 6.28
C MET A 294 3.67 -2.05 7.23
N GLN A 295 4.66 -2.92 7.10
CA GLN A 295 5.87 -2.86 7.91
C GLN A 295 6.71 -1.61 7.60
N MET A 296 6.94 -1.27 6.33
CA MET A 296 7.66 -0.05 5.96
C MET A 296 6.90 1.21 6.42
N TRP A 297 5.57 1.21 6.32
CA TRP A 297 4.70 2.25 6.86
C TRP A 297 4.92 2.44 8.36
N ALA A 298 4.94 1.36 9.14
CA ALA A 298 5.21 1.42 10.57
C ALA A 298 6.61 1.96 10.87
N TRP A 299 7.63 1.54 10.12
CA TRP A 299 8.98 2.09 10.26
C TRP A 299 9.08 3.58 9.91
N GLU A 300 8.28 4.06 8.94
CA GLU A 300 8.24 5.47 8.57
C GLU A 300 7.48 6.31 9.61
N ARG A 301 6.37 5.81 10.16
CA ARG A 301 5.48 6.59 11.04
C ARG A 301 5.70 6.40 12.53
N ILE A 302 6.31 5.30 12.97
CA ILE A 302 6.49 4.95 14.38
C ILE A 302 7.99 4.87 14.70
N PRO A 303 8.60 5.96 15.22
CA PRO A 303 10.05 6.02 15.46
C PRO A 303 10.60 4.92 16.37
N SER A 304 9.81 4.44 17.33
CA SER A 304 10.22 3.37 18.26
C SER A 304 10.41 2.01 17.58
N LEU A 305 9.70 1.75 16.47
CA LEU A 305 9.82 0.54 15.66
C LEU A 305 10.86 0.66 14.55
N ARG A 306 11.37 1.87 14.30
CA ARG A 306 12.20 2.20 13.15
C ARG A 306 13.62 1.63 13.29
N PRO A 307 14.05 0.72 12.40
CA PRO A 307 15.45 0.32 12.33
C PRO A 307 16.31 1.41 11.66
N LYS A 308 17.63 1.30 11.76
CA LYS A 308 18.54 2.25 11.09
C LYS A 308 18.35 2.15 9.56
N PRO A 309 17.89 3.21 8.88
CA PRO A 309 17.69 3.18 7.43
C PRO A 309 19.02 3.22 6.68
N ASN A 310 19.03 2.66 5.47
CA ASN A 310 20.13 2.87 4.52
C ASN A 310 20.14 4.33 4.05
N PRO A 311 21.32 4.87 3.66
CA PRO A 311 21.37 6.15 2.98
C PRO A 311 20.55 6.06 1.67
N GLY A 312 19.71 7.06 1.41
CA GLY A 312 18.96 7.12 0.17
C GLY A 312 19.85 7.59 -0.97
N SER A 313 19.68 7.02 -2.16
CA SER A 313 20.21 7.62 -3.39
C SER A 313 19.10 8.23 -4.24
N VAL A 314 19.48 9.24 -5.02
CA VAL A 314 18.57 9.94 -5.92
C VAL A 314 18.05 8.97 -6.99
N GLY A 315 16.74 8.96 -7.21
CA GLY A 315 16.10 8.11 -8.22
C GLY A 315 15.74 6.70 -7.76
N GLU A 316 16.17 6.26 -6.58
CA GLU A 316 15.74 4.98 -6.02
C GLU A 316 14.34 5.06 -5.40
N PRO A 317 13.55 3.96 -5.47
CA PRO A 317 12.27 3.90 -4.77
C PRO A 317 12.50 3.95 -3.25
N ARG A 318 11.51 4.47 -2.50
CA ARG A 318 11.60 4.60 -1.04
C ARG A 318 11.89 3.28 -0.32
N ALA A 319 11.45 2.15 -0.89
CA ALA A 319 11.75 0.81 -0.40
C ALA A 319 13.26 0.49 -0.30
N ALA A 320 14.11 1.11 -1.11
CA ALA A 320 15.57 0.91 -1.10
C ALA A 320 16.20 1.24 0.27
N ARG A 321 15.64 2.26 0.95
CA ARG A 321 16.01 2.68 2.31
C ARG A 321 15.94 1.53 3.33
N TRP A 322 15.11 0.54 3.05
CA TRP A 322 14.79 -0.57 3.94
C TRP A 322 15.40 -1.91 3.48
N HIS A 323 16.20 -1.89 2.41
CA HIS A 323 16.83 -3.07 1.86
C HIS A 323 17.78 -3.75 2.86
N LYS A 324 17.52 -5.03 3.18
CA LYS A 324 18.32 -5.85 4.10
C LYS A 324 18.55 -5.22 5.49
N VAL A 325 17.70 -4.27 5.88
CA VAL A 325 17.72 -3.67 7.20
C VAL A 325 17.17 -4.66 8.24
N PHE A 326 17.69 -4.61 9.47
CA PHE A 326 17.26 -5.45 10.59
C PHE A 326 16.57 -4.59 11.65
N SER A 327 15.41 -5.02 12.16
CA SER A 327 14.93 -4.52 13.45
C SER A 327 15.83 -5.10 14.54
N LYS A 328 16.30 -4.25 15.46
CA LYS A 328 16.95 -4.75 16.67
C LYS A 328 15.86 -5.45 17.47
N ARG A 329 16.00 -6.76 17.73
CA ARG A 329 15.19 -7.44 18.74
C ARG A 329 15.48 -6.72 20.06
N ARG A 330 14.45 -6.09 20.64
CA ARG A 330 14.50 -5.65 22.04
C ARG A 330 14.16 -6.82 22.93
#